data_AF-A0A6M0G512-F1
#
_entry.id   AF-A0A6M0G512-F1
#
_cell.length_a   1.000
_cell.length_b   1.000
_cell.length_c   1.000
_cell.angle_alpha   90.00
_cell.angle_beta   90.00
_cell.angle_gamma   90.00
#
_symmetry.space_group_name_H-M   'P 1'
#
loop_
_entity.id
_entity.type
_entity.pdbx_description
1 polymer ?
#
loop_
_entity_poly.entity_id
_entity_poly.type
_entity_poly.pdbx_seq_one_letter_code
_entity_poly.pdbx_strand_id
1 'polypeptide(L)'
;MVSLGASAGDTVAVLGPTIAQRSYEVAPTFPDNLAGTGLEPMDFLVPSENEGHWMFDLPALIRAQLSQLVGSWEVMDQDTYSQESLFFSYRRATHRSEPDYGRQISGICLHD
;
A
#
# COMPACT_ATOMS: atom_id res chain seq x y z
N MET A 1 -6.46 0.10 -18.84
CA MET A 1 -6.79 1.49 -19.27
C MET A 1 -6.28 1.77 -20.67
N VAL A 2 -4.97 1.57 -20.94
CA VAL A 2 -4.41 1.80 -22.29
C VAL A 2 -5.10 0.99 -23.38
N SER A 3 -5.41 -0.30 -23.12
CA SER A 3 -6.17 -1.14 -24.05
C SER A 3 -7.58 -0.63 -24.40
N LEU A 4 -8.12 0.30 -23.60
CA LEU A 4 -9.41 0.95 -23.81
C LEU A 4 -9.25 2.36 -24.41
N GLY A 5 -8.03 2.78 -24.77
CA GLY A 5 -7.74 4.06 -25.43
C GLY A 5 -7.15 5.15 -24.52
N ALA A 6 -6.92 4.88 -23.23
CA ALA A 6 -6.28 5.87 -22.35
C ALA A 6 -4.77 6.02 -22.66
N SER A 7 -4.24 7.22 -22.49
CA SER A 7 -2.82 7.50 -22.51
C SER A 7 -2.24 7.41 -21.10
N ALA A 8 -1.11 6.70 -20.94
CA ALA A 8 -0.43 6.58 -19.65
C ALA A 8 0.06 7.94 -19.13
N GLY A 9 0.54 8.81 -20.03
CA GLY A 9 1.00 10.17 -19.70
C GLY A 9 -0.13 11.09 -19.23
N ASP A 10 -1.36 10.84 -19.65
CA ASP A 10 -2.55 11.62 -19.26
C ASP A 10 -3.34 10.95 -18.13
N THR A 11 -2.86 9.81 -17.61
CA THR A 11 -3.50 9.12 -16.50
C THR A 11 -3.04 9.73 -15.19
N VAL A 12 -4.01 10.01 -14.31
CA VAL A 12 -3.78 10.42 -12.92
C VAL A 12 -4.15 9.26 -12.00
N ALA A 13 -3.25 8.91 -11.08
CA ALA A 13 -3.51 7.92 -10.04
C ALA A 13 -3.52 8.56 -8.64
N VAL A 14 -4.36 8.06 -7.75
CA VAL A 14 -4.35 8.45 -6.33
C VAL A 14 -4.19 7.21 -5.47
N LEU A 15 -3.14 7.19 -4.65
CA LEU A 15 -2.97 6.18 -3.60
C LEU A 15 -3.78 6.61 -2.37
N GLY A 16 -4.88 5.90 -2.14
CA GLY A 16 -5.73 6.08 -0.97
C GLY A 16 -5.09 5.59 0.34
N PRO A 17 -5.85 5.55 1.44
CA PRO A 17 -5.37 5.06 2.73
C PRO A 17 -4.92 3.60 2.65
N THR A 18 -3.73 3.30 3.16
CA THR A 18 -3.20 1.94 3.28
C THR A 18 -2.55 1.76 4.65
N ILE A 19 -2.06 0.57 4.96
CA ILE A 19 -1.20 0.41 6.14
C ILE A 19 0.16 1.07 5.87
N ALA A 20 0.70 1.82 6.83
CA ALA A 20 2.01 2.47 6.71
C ALA A 20 3.15 1.55 7.19
N GLN A 21 4.39 1.86 6.80
CA GLN A 21 5.58 1.05 7.14
C GLN A 21 5.68 0.76 8.65
N ARG A 22 5.51 1.78 9.50
CA ARG A 22 5.53 1.64 10.97
C ARG A 22 4.52 0.64 11.56
N SER A 23 3.50 0.29 10.78
CA SER A 23 2.40 -0.59 11.19
C SER A 23 2.43 -1.94 10.46
N TYR A 24 3.28 -2.09 9.44
CA TYR A 24 3.26 -3.22 8.52
C TYR A 24 4.45 -4.16 8.69
N GLU A 25 4.50 -4.83 9.84
CA GLU A 25 5.43 -5.94 10.03
C GLU A 25 5.10 -7.11 9.10
N VAL A 26 6.11 -7.73 8.52
CA VAL A 26 6.04 -8.89 7.63
C VAL A 26 7.10 -9.94 8.00
N ALA A 27 6.86 -11.17 7.57
CA ALA A 27 7.71 -12.32 7.88
C ALA A 27 9.12 -12.21 7.26
N PRO A 28 10.12 -12.98 7.76
CA PRO A 28 11.49 -12.95 7.25
C PRO A 28 11.62 -13.22 5.75
N THR A 29 10.75 -14.08 5.20
CA THR A 29 10.75 -14.49 3.79
C THR A 29 9.95 -13.53 2.89
N PHE A 30 9.36 -12.48 3.45
CA PHE A 30 8.58 -11.53 2.65
C PHE A 30 9.35 -10.84 1.50
N PRO A 31 10.65 -10.53 1.62
CA PRO A 31 11.40 -9.93 0.50
C PRO A 31 11.33 -10.74 -0.79
N ASP A 32 11.19 -12.07 -0.70
CA ASP A 32 11.05 -12.97 -1.85
C ASP A 32 9.79 -12.66 -2.67
N ASN A 33 8.74 -12.12 -2.03
CA ASN A 33 7.50 -11.73 -2.70
C ASN A 33 7.65 -10.43 -3.52
N LEU A 34 8.70 -9.64 -3.26
CA LEU A 34 8.99 -8.42 -3.99
C LEU A 34 9.83 -8.67 -5.25
N ALA A 35 10.30 -9.92 -5.42
CA ALA A 35 10.98 -10.34 -6.63
C ALA A 35 10.07 -10.17 -7.86
N GLY A 36 10.63 -9.63 -8.95
CA GLY A 36 9.89 -9.40 -10.19
C GLY A 36 9.11 -8.08 -10.26
N THR A 37 9.14 -7.25 -9.20
CA THR A 37 8.61 -5.88 -9.27
C THR A 37 9.46 -4.94 -10.15
N GLY A 38 10.68 -5.35 -10.51
CA GLY A 38 11.64 -4.50 -11.23
C GLY A 38 12.30 -3.43 -10.35
N LEU A 39 12.02 -3.46 -9.04
CA LEU A 39 12.55 -2.55 -8.04
C LEU A 39 13.41 -3.33 -7.04
N GLU A 40 14.35 -2.65 -6.37
CA GLU A 40 15.19 -3.27 -5.35
C GLU A 40 14.37 -3.52 -4.08
N PRO A 41 14.15 -4.78 -3.64
CA PRO A 41 13.28 -5.09 -2.50
C PRO A 41 13.68 -4.35 -1.21
N MET A 42 14.99 -4.20 -0.99
CA MET A 42 15.52 -3.62 0.24
C MET A 42 15.27 -2.11 0.37
N ASP A 43 14.88 -1.42 -0.71
CA ASP A 43 14.48 0.00 -0.64
C ASP A 43 13.16 0.20 0.12
N PHE A 44 12.36 -0.86 0.29
CA PHE A 44 11.03 -0.81 0.90
C PHE A 44 10.95 -1.53 2.25
N LEU A 45 12.09 -1.94 2.81
CA LEU A 45 12.14 -2.77 4.01
C LEU A 45 13.10 -2.14 5.02
N VAL A 46 12.66 -2.08 6.28
CA VAL A 46 13.56 -1.80 7.42
C VAL A 46 13.43 -2.91 8.46
N PRO A 47 14.45 -3.17 9.29
CA PRO A 47 14.35 -4.17 10.34
C PRO A 47 13.17 -3.88 11.27
N SER A 48 12.44 -4.94 11.67
CA SER A 48 11.46 -4.84 12.75
C SER A 48 12.13 -4.96 14.12
N GLU A 49 11.38 -4.61 15.18
CA GLU A 49 11.72 -4.93 16.57
C GLU A 49 11.74 -6.45 16.82
N ASN A 50 10.90 -7.21 16.09
CA ASN A 50 10.93 -8.66 16.13
C ASN A 50 12.09 -9.18 15.25
N GLU A 51 13.02 -9.92 15.87
CA GLU A 51 14.20 -10.43 15.18
C GLU A 51 13.81 -11.26 13.95
N GLY A 52 14.52 -11.00 12.84
CA GLY A 52 14.29 -11.63 11.55
C GLY A 52 13.09 -11.09 10.77
N HIS A 53 12.22 -10.27 11.36
CA HIS A 53 11.08 -9.66 10.67
C HIS A 53 11.44 -8.30 10.07
N TRP A 54 10.59 -7.83 9.17
CA TRP A 54 10.76 -6.56 8.46
C TRP A 54 9.54 -5.67 8.62
N MET A 55 9.73 -4.35 8.58
CA MET A 55 8.67 -3.37 8.39
C MET A 55 8.63 -2.97 6.91
N PHE A 56 7.52 -3.28 6.25
CA PHE A 56 7.36 -3.10 4.80
C PHE A 56 6.65 -1.78 4.45
N ASP A 57 7.29 -0.95 3.63
CA ASP A 57 6.72 0.29 3.09
C ASP A 57 5.93 0.02 1.81
N LEU A 58 4.72 -0.49 1.99
CA LEU A 58 3.75 -0.67 0.90
C LEU A 58 3.49 0.65 0.13
N PRO A 59 3.24 1.81 0.79
CA PRO A 59 3.09 3.07 0.07
C PRO A 59 4.30 3.42 -0.80
N ALA A 60 5.53 3.26 -0.32
CA ALA A 60 6.73 3.53 -1.11
C ALA A 60 6.85 2.63 -2.33
N LEU A 61 6.58 1.33 -2.19
CA LEU A 61 6.58 0.41 -3.34
C LEU A 61 5.58 0.86 -4.41
N ILE A 62 4.35 1.17 -4.02
CA ILE A 62 3.32 1.62 -4.96
C ILE A 62 3.73 2.95 -5.61
N ARG A 63 4.28 3.90 -4.87
CA ARG A 63 4.80 5.17 -5.43
C ARG A 63 5.88 4.94 -6.48
N ALA A 64 6.82 4.04 -6.19
CA ALA A 64 7.91 3.70 -7.11
C ALA A 64 7.38 3.02 -8.39
N GLN A 65 6.31 2.23 -8.30
CA GLN A 65 5.63 1.68 -9.47
C GLN A 65 4.87 2.76 -10.25
N LEU A 66 4.08 3.60 -9.56
CA LEU A 66 3.29 4.66 -10.21
C LEU A 66 4.17 5.64 -10.98
N SER A 67 5.34 6.00 -10.44
CA SER A 67 6.28 6.91 -11.11
C SER A 67 6.82 6.39 -12.45
N GLN A 68 6.77 5.07 -12.67
CA GLN A 68 7.17 4.43 -13.92
C GLN A 68 5.99 4.17 -14.87
N LEU A 69 4.75 4.25 -14.38
CA LEU A 69 3.56 3.79 -15.10
C LEU A 69 2.61 4.90 -15.55
N VAL A 70 2.51 6.01 -14.81
CA VAL A 70 1.55 7.09 -15.09
C VAL A 70 2.20 8.46 -15.08
N GLY A 71 1.62 9.42 -15.81
CA GLY A 71 2.17 10.76 -15.93
C GLY A 71 2.02 11.61 -14.65
N SER A 72 1.03 11.33 -13.81
CA SER A 72 0.85 12.03 -12.54
C SER A 72 0.24 11.13 -11.46
N TRP A 73 0.62 11.38 -10.21
CA TRP A 73 0.08 10.65 -9.07
C TRP A 73 0.10 11.47 -7.79
N GLU A 74 -0.84 11.18 -6.89
CA GLU A 74 -0.93 11.74 -5.55
C GLU A 74 -1.08 10.65 -4.49
N VAL A 75 -0.76 10.98 -3.24
CA VAL A 75 -0.82 10.06 -2.10
C VAL A 75 -1.44 10.76 -0.90
N MET A 76 -2.42 10.12 -0.27
CA MET A 76 -3.10 10.68 0.91
C MET A 76 -2.27 10.58 2.20
N ASP A 77 -1.29 9.67 2.23
CA ASP A 77 -0.38 9.38 3.36
C ASP A 77 -1.14 9.13 4.68
N GLN A 78 -2.15 8.27 4.62
CA GLN A 78 -3.01 7.92 5.74
C GLN A 78 -2.80 6.47 6.16
N ASP A 79 -2.36 6.25 7.40
CA ASP A 79 -2.18 4.90 7.96
C ASP A 79 -3.49 4.34 8.52
N THR A 80 -4.02 3.32 7.87
CA THR A 80 -5.25 2.61 8.29
C THR A 80 -5.13 1.97 9.68
N TYR A 81 -3.92 1.57 10.10
CA TYR A 81 -3.72 0.90 11.39
C TYR A 81 -3.78 1.88 12.56
N SER A 82 -3.01 2.98 12.52
CA SER A 82 -2.94 3.93 13.63
C SER A 82 -4.15 4.88 13.71
N GLN A 83 -4.85 5.14 12.61
CA GLN A 83 -5.98 6.08 12.58
C GLN A 83 -7.33 5.38 12.73
N GLU A 84 -7.53 4.77 13.90
CA GLU A 84 -8.71 3.94 14.21
C GLU A 84 -10.06 4.68 14.09
N SER A 85 -10.11 5.98 14.37
CA SER A 85 -11.34 6.77 14.25
C SER A 85 -11.79 7.00 12.80
N LEU A 86 -10.90 6.78 11.83
CA LEU A 86 -11.15 7.03 10.41
C LEU A 86 -11.23 5.75 9.58
N PHE A 87 -10.46 4.71 9.94
CA PHE A 87 -10.30 3.51 9.12
C PHE A 87 -10.41 2.22 9.93
N PHE A 88 -11.08 1.23 9.36
CA PHE A 88 -10.89 -0.18 9.76
C PHE A 88 -9.51 -0.67 9.31
N SER A 89 -8.91 -1.57 10.09
CA SER A 89 -7.63 -2.20 9.75
C SER A 89 -7.64 -3.67 10.10
N TYR A 90 -7.33 -4.52 9.12
CA TYR A 90 -7.18 -5.95 9.35
C TYR A 90 -6.09 -6.24 10.39
N ARG A 91 -4.93 -5.58 10.25
CA ARG A 91 -3.79 -5.78 11.14
C ARG A 91 -4.15 -5.44 12.59
N ARG A 92 -4.89 -4.35 12.80
CA ARG A 92 -5.36 -3.96 14.15
C ARG A 92 -6.32 -4.99 14.74
N ALA A 93 -7.27 -5.46 13.95
CA ALA A 93 -8.20 -6.50 14.36
C ALA A 93 -7.48 -7.81 14.72
N THR A 94 -6.48 -8.23 13.93
CA THR A 94 -5.64 -9.40 14.24
C THR A 94 -4.89 -9.22 15.57
N HIS A 95 -4.23 -8.08 15.78
CA HIS A 95 -3.51 -7.81 17.04
C HIS A 95 -4.44 -7.82 18.26
N ARG A 96 -5.70 -7.41 18.09
CA ARG A 96 -6.72 -7.40 19.15
C ARG A 96 -7.54 -8.68 19.24
N SER A 97 -7.27 -9.68 18.40
CA SER A 97 -8.06 -10.92 18.30
C SER A 97 -9.55 -10.67 18.09
N GLU A 98 -9.89 -9.63 17.34
CA GLU A 98 -11.29 -9.32 16.98
C GLU A 98 -11.78 -10.36 15.95
N PRO A 99 -13.03 -10.86 16.08
CA PRO A 99 -13.54 -11.94 15.23
C PRO A 99 -13.79 -11.50 13.78
N ASP A 100 -13.97 -10.20 13.55
CA ASP A 100 -14.07 -9.58 12.23
C ASP A 100 -13.69 -8.09 12.35
N TYR A 101 -13.56 -7.41 11.22
CA TYR A 101 -13.38 -5.96 11.12
C TYR A 101 -14.37 -5.38 10.09
N GLY A 102 -14.43 -4.06 9.91
CA GLY A 102 -15.12 -3.47 8.76
C GLY A 102 -14.23 -3.41 7.51
N ARG A 103 -14.77 -3.04 6.33
CA ARG A 103 -13.98 -2.83 5.10
C ARG A 103 -14.25 -1.45 4.53
N GLN A 104 -13.24 -0.83 3.92
CA GLN A 104 -13.43 0.39 3.13
C GLN A 104 -13.76 0.03 1.67
N ILE A 105 -14.31 1.00 0.95
CA ILE A 105 -14.46 0.98 -0.50
C ILE A 105 -13.81 2.26 -1.04
N SER A 106 -12.96 2.13 -2.04
CA SER A 106 -12.49 3.23 -2.89
C SER A 106 -13.26 3.16 -4.21
N GLY A 107 -13.94 4.24 -4.59
CA GLY A 107 -14.78 4.29 -5.79
C GLY A 107 -14.50 5.54 -6.62
N ILE A 108 -14.49 5.38 -7.94
CA ILE A 108 -14.45 6.46 -8.93
C ILE A 108 -15.40 6.10 -10.08
N CYS A 109 -16.12 7.09 -10.59
CA CYS A 109 -17.00 6.92 -11.75
C CYS A 109 -16.91 8.13 -12.68
N LEU A 110 -17.29 7.91 -13.93
CA LEU A 110 -17.64 9.00 -14.84
C LEU A 110 -19.07 9.44 -14.51
N HIS A 111 -19.28 10.74 -14.44
CA HIS A 111 -20.61 11.34 -14.41
C HIS A 111 -20.91 11.95 -15.79
N ASP A 112 -22.19 12.06 -16.11
CA ASP A 112 -22.69 12.69 -17.34
C ASP A 112 -22.59 14.23 -17.28
#